data_AF-A0A2D9T1N4-F1
#
_entry.id   AF-A0A2D9T1N4-F1
#
_cell.length_a   1.000
_cell.length_b   1.000
_cell.length_c   1.000
_cell.angle_alpha   90.00
_cell.angle_beta   90.00
_cell.angle_gamma   90.00
#
_symmetry.space_group_name_H-M   'P 1'
#
loop_
_entity.id
_entity.type
_entity.pdbx_description
1 polymer ?
#
loop_
_entity_poly.entity_id
_entity_poly.type
_entity_poly.pdbx_seq_one_letter_code
_entity_poly.pdbx_strand_id
1 'polypeptide(L)'
;MFDAAEPLGAWMGTVPDELRAGLETRTAPDHGFPVFLLEATDGLTWASEAELSARLSSWSLETHDAEWVYGNLYFVAGPWFPRLPGTDAMGLLPHIHVEAGHLECFLGGGLEALHRRWLGDEERRLLDATR
;
A
#
# COMPACT_ATOMS: atom_id res chain seq x y z
N MET A 1 20.43 -3.01 6.50
CA MET A 1 20.58 -1.61 6.06
C MET A 1 20.52 -1.63 4.54
N PHE A 2 19.34 -1.41 3.97
CA PHE A 2 19.23 -1.28 2.51
C PHE A 2 19.50 0.18 2.18
N ASP A 3 20.66 0.42 1.58
CA ASP A 3 21.12 1.74 1.20
C ASP A 3 20.38 2.18 -0.07
N ALA A 4 19.10 2.53 0.10
CA ALA A 4 18.25 3.05 -0.98
C ALA A 4 18.54 4.53 -1.29
N ALA A 5 19.54 5.14 -0.63
CA ALA A 5 19.84 6.55 -0.77
C ALA A 5 20.32 6.92 -2.18
N GLU A 6 21.19 6.11 -2.79
CA GLU A 6 21.68 6.35 -4.15
C GLU A 6 20.57 6.21 -5.21
N PRO A 7 19.81 5.10 -5.27
CA PRO A 7 18.72 4.95 -6.23
C PRO A 7 17.61 6.01 -6.08
N LEU A 8 17.26 6.38 -4.85
CA LEU A 8 16.25 7.41 -4.59
C LEU A 8 16.75 8.79 -5.05
N GLY A 9 17.99 9.15 -4.73
CA GLY A 9 18.59 10.42 -5.14
C GLY A 9 18.67 10.57 -6.66
N ALA A 10 19.06 9.50 -7.37
CA ALA A 10 19.08 9.47 -8.82
C ALA A 10 17.67 9.66 -9.41
N TRP A 11 16.65 8.98 -8.87
CA TRP A 11 15.28 9.14 -9.31
C TRP A 11 14.73 10.55 -9.01
N MET A 12 14.98 11.09 -7.82
CA MET A 12 14.59 12.47 -7.46
C MET A 12 15.19 13.50 -8.42
N GLY A 13 16.42 13.26 -8.92
CA GLY A 13 17.05 14.08 -9.94
C GLY A 13 16.30 14.13 -11.27
N THR A 14 15.45 13.15 -11.57
CA THR A 14 14.59 13.12 -12.77
C THR A 14 13.26 13.85 -12.60
N VAL A 15 12.88 14.20 -11.35
CA VAL A 15 11.66 14.94 -11.07
C VAL A 15 11.88 16.44 -11.34
N PRO A 16 11.01 17.11 -12.14
CA PRO A 16 11.08 18.55 -12.36
C PRO A 16 11.11 19.35 -11.06
N ASP A 17 11.88 20.44 -11.03
CA ASP A 17 12.12 21.23 -9.81
C ASP A 17 10.81 21.79 -9.22
N GLU A 18 9.83 22.15 -10.06
CA GLU A 18 8.54 22.66 -9.57
C GLU A 18 7.74 21.60 -8.81
N LEU A 19 7.88 20.32 -9.18
CA LEU A 19 7.20 19.21 -8.53
C LEU A 19 7.97 18.71 -7.30
N ARG A 20 9.30 18.83 -7.30
CA ARG A 20 10.16 18.37 -6.21
C ARG A 20 9.85 19.08 -4.90
N ALA A 21 9.42 20.34 -4.95
CA ALA A 21 9.03 21.11 -3.75
C ALA A 21 7.83 20.52 -3.00
N GLY A 22 6.99 19.71 -3.66
CA GLY A 22 5.84 19.04 -3.06
C GLY A 22 6.11 17.62 -2.57
N LEU A 23 7.34 17.11 -2.70
CA LEU A 23 7.67 15.74 -2.31
C LEU A 23 8.19 15.66 -0.88
N GLU A 24 7.78 14.61 -0.17
CA GLU A 24 8.28 14.25 1.15
C GLU A 24 8.95 12.87 1.08
N THR A 25 10.09 12.69 1.77
CA THR A 25 10.71 11.37 1.96
C THR A 25 10.40 10.87 3.35
N ARG A 26 9.78 9.69 3.46
CA ARG A 26 9.55 8.99 4.72
C ARG A 26 10.40 7.72 4.78
N THR A 27 10.98 7.45 5.93
CA THR A 27 11.78 6.24 6.17
C THR A 27 11.23 5.47 7.36
N ALA A 28 11.28 4.14 7.28
CA ALA A 28 10.90 3.24 8.37
C ALA A 28 12.07 2.29 8.66
N PRO A 29 13.08 2.74 9.41
CA PRO A 29 14.31 1.99 9.62
C PRO A 29 14.10 0.68 10.39
N ASP A 30 13.04 0.60 11.19
CA ASP A 30 12.72 -0.56 12.04
C ASP A 30 11.90 -1.64 11.31
N HIS A 31 11.55 -1.43 10.04
CA HIS A 31 10.70 -2.35 9.29
C HIS A 31 11.53 -3.11 8.25
N GLY A 32 11.52 -4.44 8.34
CA GLY A 32 12.00 -5.34 7.30
C GLY A 32 10.85 -5.72 6.35
N PHE A 33 11.18 -6.27 5.18
CA PHE A 33 10.16 -6.86 4.33
C PHE A 33 9.70 -8.23 4.88
N PRO A 34 8.42 -8.59 4.74
CA PRO A 34 7.34 -7.77 4.20
C PRO A 34 6.92 -6.64 5.16
N VAL A 35 6.51 -5.49 4.60
CA VAL A 35 5.98 -4.35 5.36
C VAL A 35 4.65 -3.89 4.78
N PHE A 36 3.77 -3.39 5.65
CA PHE A 36 2.48 -2.85 5.26
C PHE A 36 2.46 -1.33 5.38
N LEU A 37 1.81 -0.67 4.44
CA LEU A 37 1.39 0.72 4.61
C LEU A 37 -0.13 0.78 4.66
N LEU A 38 -0.64 1.61 5.56
CA LEU A 38 -2.05 1.92 5.69
C LEU A 38 -2.26 3.39 5.41
N GLU A 39 -3.12 3.69 4.44
CA GLU A 39 -3.60 5.04 4.17
C GLU A 39 -5.06 5.13 4.60
N ALA A 40 -5.31 5.93 5.64
CA ALA A 40 -6.65 6.19 6.13
C ALA A 40 -6.83 7.69 6.38
N THR A 41 -7.85 8.07 7.14
CA THR A 41 -8.16 9.49 7.45
C THR A 41 -7.04 10.22 8.18
N ASP A 42 -6.15 9.50 8.88
CA ASP A 42 -4.95 10.00 9.55
C ASP A 42 -3.71 10.07 8.63
N GLY A 43 -3.86 9.68 7.35
CA GLY A 43 -2.82 9.69 6.34
C GLY A 43 -2.11 8.34 6.20
N LEU A 44 -0.93 8.37 5.57
CA LEU A 44 -0.12 7.18 5.28
C LEU A 44 0.78 6.82 6.46
N THR A 45 0.63 5.61 6.99
CA THR A 45 1.37 5.07 8.13
C THR A 45 1.96 3.70 7.83
N TRP A 46 3.10 3.39 8.45
CA TRP A 46 3.69 2.05 8.44
C TRP A 46 2.99 1.18 9.49
N ALA A 47 2.82 -0.11 9.18
CA ALA A 47 2.24 -1.06 10.11
C ALA A 47 3.00 -2.40 10.09
N SER A 48 3.25 -2.92 11.27
CA SER A 48 3.53 -4.35 11.50
C SER A 48 2.27 -5.19 11.29
N GLU A 49 2.43 -6.51 11.18
CA GLU A 49 1.28 -7.43 11.10
C GLU A 49 0.31 -7.29 12.28
N ALA A 50 0.84 -7.05 13.48
CA ALA A 50 0.05 -6.89 14.69
C ALA A 50 -0.78 -5.59 14.65
N GLU A 51 -0.15 -4.48 14.24
CA GLU A 51 -0.83 -3.18 14.08
C GLU A 51 -1.86 -3.22 12.96
N LEU A 52 -1.54 -3.88 11.83
CA LEU A 52 -2.48 -4.09 10.74
C LEU A 52 -3.69 -4.92 11.21
N SER A 53 -3.44 -6.04 11.89
CA SER A 53 -4.51 -6.91 12.41
C SER A 53 -5.41 -6.15 13.41
N ALA A 54 -4.82 -5.33 14.28
CA ALA A 54 -5.56 -4.50 15.21
C ALA A 54 -6.42 -3.45 14.47
N ARG A 55 -5.87 -2.80 13.44
CA ARG A 55 -6.61 -1.82 12.63
C ARG A 55 -7.77 -2.47 11.87
N LEU A 56 -7.54 -3.59 11.19
CA LEU A 56 -8.59 -4.32 10.47
C LEU A 56 -9.69 -4.81 11.43
N SER A 57 -9.31 -5.28 12.62
CA SER A 57 -10.27 -5.67 13.65
C SER A 57 -11.11 -4.47 14.10
N SER A 58 -10.49 -3.31 14.33
CA SER A 58 -11.20 -2.07 14.68
C SER A 58 -12.19 -1.66 13.59
N TRP A 59 -11.77 -1.62 12.33
CA TRP A 59 -12.63 -1.29 11.20
C TRP A 59 -13.81 -2.24 11.06
N SER A 60 -13.63 -3.54 11.37
CA SER A 60 -14.72 -4.52 11.30
C SER A 60 -15.84 -4.30 12.32
N LEU A 61 -15.61 -3.44 13.33
CA LEU A 61 -16.62 -3.06 14.32
C LEU A 61 -17.41 -1.80 13.90
N GLU A 62 -16.94 -1.07 12.89
CA GLU A 62 -17.61 0.13 12.40
C GLU A 62 -18.74 -0.25 11.44
N THR A 63 -19.86 0.48 11.51
CA THR A 63 -21.01 0.28 10.62
C THR A 63 -21.07 1.41 9.59
N HIS A 64 -20.86 1.05 8.32
CA HIS A 64 -20.96 1.96 7.17
C HIS A 64 -21.85 1.35 6.09
N ASP A 65 -22.06 2.09 4.99
CA ASP A 65 -22.74 1.53 3.81
C ASP A 65 -21.87 0.50 3.07
N ALA A 66 -22.48 -0.20 2.10
CA ALA A 66 -21.83 -1.30 1.39
C ALA A 66 -20.70 -0.85 0.44
N GLU A 67 -20.65 0.43 0.07
CA GLU A 67 -19.66 0.98 -0.85
C GLU A 67 -18.53 1.71 -0.10
N TRP A 68 -18.53 1.63 1.24
CA TRP A 68 -17.55 2.29 2.08
C TRP A 68 -16.16 1.68 1.94
N VAL A 69 -15.17 2.57 1.71
CA VAL A 69 -13.75 2.24 1.73
C VAL A 69 -13.15 2.73 3.05
N TYR A 70 -12.70 1.79 3.87
CA TYR A 70 -12.11 2.07 5.19
C TYR A 70 -10.71 2.68 5.09
N GLY A 71 -9.98 2.35 4.03
CA GLY A 71 -8.65 2.85 3.73
C GLY A 71 -7.96 2.04 2.64
N ASN A 72 -6.75 2.43 2.28
CA ASN A 72 -5.91 1.68 1.34
C ASN A 72 -4.86 0.88 2.10
N LEU A 73 -4.70 -0.39 1.72
CA LEU A 73 -3.67 -1.27 2.24
C LEU A 73 -2.66 -1.55 1.14
N TYR A 74 -1.39 -1.24 1.42
CA TYR A 74 -0.24 -1.52 0.56
C TYR A 74 0.61 -2.65 1.18
N PHE A 75 1.06 -3.59 0.36
CA PHE A 75 1.88 -4.72 0.78
C PHE A 75 3.17 -4.66 0.00
N VAL A 76 4.24 -4.39 0.72
CA VAL A 76 5.56 -4.23 0.13
C VAL A 76 6.35 -5.47 0.53
N ALA A 77 6.37 -6.45 -0.37
CA ALA A 77 7.06 -7.74 -0.16
C ALA A 77 8.58 -7.65 -0.38
N GLY A 78 9.05 -6.55 -0.95
CA GLY A 78 10.44 -6.34 -1.33
C GLY A 78 10.68 -4.92 -1.84
N PRO A 79 11.92 -4.60 -2.24
CA PRO A 79 12.25 -3.28 -2.77
C PRO A 79 11.34 -2.90 -3.94
N TRP A 80 10.80 -1.69 -3.89
CA TRP A 80 9.98 -1.13 -4.95
C TRP A 80 10.60 0.17 -5.45
N PHE A 81 10.58 0.36 -6.77
CA PHE A 81 11.06 1.58 -7.41
C PHE A 81 9.94 2.18 -8.27
N PRO A 82 9.64 3.47 -8.10
CA PRO A 82 8.67 4.14 -8.95
C PRO A 82 9.13 4.11 -10.42
N ARG A 83 8.15 4.05 -11.33
CA ARG A 83 8.40 4.26 -12.77
C ARG A 83 8.91 5.67 -13.03
N LEU A 84 9.41 5.90 -14.24
CA LEU A 84 9.90 7.21 -14.66
C LEU A 84 8.82 8.31 -14.50
N PRO A 85 9.24 9.53 -14.15
CA PRO A 85 8.36 10.67 -14.16
C PRO A 85 7.67 10.95 -15.50
N GLY A 86 6.49 11.56 -15.45
CA GLY A 86 5.61 11.86 -16.60
C GLY A 86 4.62 10.77 -17.03
N THR A 87 4.43 9.67 -16.29
CA THR A 87 3.43 8.63 -16.62
C THR A 87 2.27 8.59 -15.61
N ASP A 88 1.07 8.21 -16.07
CA ASP A 88 -0.14 8.14 -15.22
C ASP A 88 0.01 7.15 -14.05
N ALA A 89 0.89 6.17 -14.18
CA ALA A 89 1.16 5.16 -13.15
C ALA A 89 2.46 5.40 -12.37
N MET A 90 3.07 6.58 -12.51
CA MET A 90 4.25 6.93 -11.73
C MET A 90 3.86 7.09 -10.26
N GLY A 91 4.48 6.31 -9.38
CA GLY A 91 4.22 6.41 -7.94
C GLY A 91 3.17 5.44 -7.39
N LEU A 92 2.45 4.70 -8.25
CA LEU A 92 1.45 3.73 -7.79
C LEU A 92 2.12 2.50 -7.19
N LEU A 93 2.06 2.38 -5.86
CA LEU A 93 2.28 1.13 -5.18
C LEU A 93 1.01 0.25 -5.31
N PRO A 94 1.17 -1.06 -5.59
CA PRO A 94 0.06 -2.00 -5.52
C PRO A 94 -0.66 -1.92 -4.18
N HIS A 95 -2.00 -1.80 -4.23
CA HIS A 95 -2.84 -1.70 -3.04
C HIS A 95 -4.25 -2.22 -3.29
N ILE A 96 -4.94 -2.52 -2.20
CA ILE A 96 -6.38 -2.74 -2.18
C ILE A 96 -7.09 -1.60 -1.46
N HIS A 97 -8.30 -1.31 -1.92
CA HIS A 97 -9.27 -0.58 -1.11
C HIS A 97 -9.87 -1.57 -0.11
N VAL A 98 -9.70 -1.30 1.18
CA VAL A 98 -10.26 -2.14 2.23
C VAL A 98 -11.75 -1.84 2.32
N GLU A 99 -12.54 -2.84 1.98
CA GLU A 99 -14.01 -2.81 1.95
C GLU A 99 -14.55 -3.90 2.90
N ALA A 100 -15.86 -3.91 3.15
CA ALA A 100 -16.49 -4.87 4.06
C ALA A 100 -16.12 -6.34 3.74
N GLY A 101 -16.12 -6.73 2.46
CA GLY A 101 -15.76 -8.10 2.05
C GLY A 101 -14.29 -8.48 2.35
N HIS A 102 -13.39 -7.50 2.44
CA HIS A 102 -12.00 -7.71 2.86
C HIS A 102 -11.92 -7.95 4.37
N LEU A 103 -12.70 -7.19 5.15
CA LEU A 103 -12.77 -7.36 6.61
C LEU A 103 -13.39 -8.72 6.98
N GLU A 104 -14.45 -9.14 6.28
CA GLU A 104 -15.04 -10.49 6.44
C GLU A 104 -14.02 -11.60 6.15
N CYS A 105 -13.26 -11.45 5.05
CA CYS A 105 -12.20 -12.39 4.68
C CYS A 105 -11.11 -12.48 5.77
N PHE A 106 -10.71 -11.33 6.32
CA PHE A 106 -9.76 -11.25 7.43
C PHE A 106 -10.32 -11.89 8.72
N LEU A 107 -11.56 -11.61 9.10
CA LEU A 107 -12.18 -12.21 10.29
C LEU A 107 -12.30 -13.73 10.19
N GLY A 108 -12.53 -14.27 8.99
CA GLY A 108 -12.66 -15.71 8.76
C GLY A 108 -11.34 -16.48 8.68
N GLY A 109 -10.23 -15.84 8.26
CA GLY A 109 -8.99 -16.56 7.95
C GLY A 109 -7.69 -15.78 8.19
N GLY A 110 -7.75 -14.64 8.86
CA GLY A 110 -6.61 -13.79 9.19
C GLY A 110 -5.97 -13.10 7.98
N LEU A 111 -4.78 -12.53 8.21
CA LEU A 111 -4.01 -11.81 7.19
C LEU A 111 -3.64 -12.70 5.99
N GLU A 112 -3.43 -14.00 6.21
CA GLU A 112 -3.10 -14.93 5.14
C GLU A 112 -4.25 -15.09 4.13
N ALA A 113 -5.50 -15.15 4.62
CA ALA A 113 -6.67 -15.21 3.76
C ALA A 113 -6.87 -13.90 2.97
N LEU A 114 -6.68 -12.75 3.65
CA LEU A 114 -6.72 -11.44 3.00
C LEU A 114 -5.64 -11.31 1.91
N HIS A 115 -4.41 -11.74 2.19
CA HIS A 115 -3.31 -11.68 1.24
C HIS A 115 -3.55 -12.57 0.01
N ARG A 116 -4.09 -13.79 0.19
CA ARG A 116 -4.48 -14.65 -0.94
C ARG A 116 -5.58 -14.02 -1.79
N ARG A 117 -6.58 -13.41 -1.16
CA ARG A 117 -7.65 -12.70 -1.87
C ARG A 117 -7.07 -11.58 -2.71
N TRP A 118 -6.17 -10.78 -2.14
CA TRP A 118 -5.49 -9.71 -2.85
C TRP A 118 -4.67 -10.22 -4.04
N LEU A 119 -3.81 -11.22 -3.89
CA LEU A 119 -3.05 -11.76 -5.03
C LEU A 119 -3.96 -12.17 -6.20
N GLY A 120 -5.12 -12.78 -5.90
CA GLY A 120 -6.11 -13.10 -6.91
C GLY A 120 -6.78 -11.87 -7.57
N ASP A 121 -6.88 -10.75 -6.85
CA ASP A 121 -7.43 -9.49 -7.37
C ASP A 121 -6.39 -8.70 -8.19
N GLU A 122 -5.13 -8.69 -7.78
CA GLU A 122 -4.01 -8.11 -8.55
C GLU A 122 -3.76 -8.87 -9.85
N GLU A 123 -3.74 -10.21 -9.82
CA GLU A 123 -3.63 -11.03 -11.03
C GLU A 123 -4.74 -10.72 -12.03
N ARG A 124 -5.99 -10.53 -11.54
CA ARG A 124 -7.11 -10.10 -12.39
C ARG A 124 -6.92 -8.69 -12.96
N ARG A 125 -6.51 -7.72 -12.14
CA ARG A 125 -6.25 -6.35 -12.61
C ARG A 125 -5.15 -6.28 -13.68
N LEU A 126 -4.06 -7.05 -13.51
CA LEU A 126 -2.98 -7.11 -14.49
C LEU A 126 -3.43 -7.74 -15.82
N LEU A 127 -4.29 -8.76 -15.76
CA LEU A 127 -4.88 -9.39 -16.95
C LEU A 127 -5.87 -8.46 -17.68
N ASP A 128 -6.60 -7.62 -16.96
CA ASP A 128 -7.53 -6.66 -17.56
C ASP A 128 -6.81 -5.42 -18.12
N ALA A 129 -5.72 -4.97 -17.50
CA ALA A 129 -4.90 -3.85 -17.98
C ALA A 129 -4.03 -4.17 -19.22
N THR A 130 -4.04 -5.42 -19.69
CA THR A 130 -3.33 -5.88 -20.90
C THR A 130 -4.26 -6.14 -22.09
N ARG A 131 -5.54 -5.78 -22.01
CA ARG A 131 -6.53 -5.83 -23.08
C ARG A 131 -6.88 -4.44 -23.61
#